data_AF-A0AAN7LJJ0-F1
#
_entry.id   AF-A0AAN7LJJ0-F1
#
_cell.length_a   1.000
_cell.length_b   1.000
_cell.length_c   1.000
_cell.angle_alpha   90.00
_cell.angle_beta   90.00
_cell.angle_gamma   90.00
#
_symmetry.space_group_name_H-M   'P 1'
#
loop_
_entity.id
_entity.type
_entity.pdbx_description
1 polymer ?
#
loop_
_entity_poly.entity_id
_entity_poly.type
_entity_poly.pdbx_seq_one_letter_code
_entity_poly.pdbx_strand_id
1 'polypeptide(L)'
;MEAQNHGSGSYTWAIYNFKGIHQKKHYSNVFTIGGCRWRILIFPKGNNVHNFSIYLNVPDFETLPNGWYRDVTFALTVVNQNSHSQFIKKETRYQFNAQESDWGFKSFMPLRVLHDPIKGFLVNDTVIVGIELEVHSADPSVVLTVTSPPNTDPSAVNALTVTGVDGFDSFFSDIEELIVIAEGSTSKGPCSSKSNNQTFDLISGSPCLEEVKEAKQSLKECLSDLFKLNMKDRLASALLTLSRAETGLSPDQQKSVKAFWENFDEFISDFLSFEQDNSKYELLKLAIDQLLSSIRKNHTTHLSNKELLESLNKEEEDMEKRLEEVKIRKRKLMSDWVGLMTVSEEMKSQYVAKEKKLAVAEEKKRIAEERMSRSTMAWSSLKAQFL
;
A
#
# COMPACT_ATOMS: atom_id res chain seq x y z
N MET A 1 -18.03 -10.40 -23.86
CA MET A 1 -18.76 -10.02 -22.63
C MET A 1 -17.77 -10.16 -21.49
N GLU A 2 -17.11 -9.06 -21.13
CA GLU A 2 -16.16 -9.02 -20.01
C GLU A 2 -16.96 -8.99 -18.71
N ALA A 3 -16.71 -9.94 -17.81
CA ALA A 3 -17.29 -9.97 -16.49
C ALA A 3 -16.67 -8.84 -15.65
N GLN A 4 -17.41 -7.75 -15.46
CA GLN A 4 -17.05 -6.70 -14.50
C GLN A 4 -17.05 -7.30 -13.09
N ASN A 5 -15.87 -7.35 -12.48
CA ASN A 5 -15.67 -7.83 -11.12
C ASN A 5 -16.02 -6.67 -10.16
N HIS A 6 -17.29 -6.61 -9.74
CA HIS A 6 -17.80 -5.52 -8.90
C HIS A 6 -17.34 -5.72 -7.45
N GLY A 7 -16.42 -4.88 -6.99
CA GLY A 7 -15.94 -4.88 -5.62
C GLY A 7 -16.73 -3.91 -4.76
N SER A 8 -17.81 -4.35 -4.12
CA SER A 8 -18.56 -3.56 -3.15
C SER A 8 -18.23 -3.93 -1.70
N GLY A 9 -18.40 -2.98 -0.78
CA GLY A 9 -18.12 -3.20 0.63
C GLY A 9 -18.54 -2.02 1.50
N SER A 10 -18.41 -2.17 2.80
CA SER A 10 -18.65 -1.10 3.76
C SER A 10 -17.57 -1.07 4.85
N TYR A 11 -17.38 0.10 5.44
CA TYR A 11 -16.44 0.31 6.54
C TYR A 11 -17.05 1.30 7.53
N THR A 12 -16.81 1.07 8.83
CA THR A 12 -17.31 1.94 9.91
C THR A 12 -16.15 2.38 10.79
N TRP A 13 -16.14 3.67 11.12
CA TRP A 13 -15.13 4.31 11.94
C TRP A 13 -15.78 5.02 13.13
N ALA A 14 -15.49 4.51 14.34
CA ALA A 14 -15.81 5.19 15.58
C ALA A 14 -14.65 6.13 15.96
N ILE A 15 -14.98 7.42 16.12
CA ILE A 15 -14.03 8.48 16.46
C ILE A 15 -14.24 8.83 17.93
N TYR A 16 -13.37 8.31 18.79
CA TYR A 16 -13.37 8.59 20.23
C TYR A 16 -12.73 9.94 20.54
N ASN A 17 -13.10 10.55 21.68
CA ASN A 17 -12.59 11.84 22.13
C ASN A 17 -12.72 12.95 21.06
N PHE A 18 -13.88 13.00 20.39
CA PHE A 18 -14.10 13.84 19.22
C PHE A 18 -13.87 15.33 19.50
N LYS A 19 -14.31 15.82 20.66
CA LYS A 19 -14.08 17.22 21.07
C LYS A 19 -12.60 17.55 21.27
N GLY A 20 -11.78 16.55 21.62
CA GLY A 20 -10.34 16.68 21.81
C GLY A 20 -9.52 16.77 20.51
N ILE A 21 -10.14 16.63 19.34
CA ILE A 21 -9.43 16.72 18.06
C ILE A 21 -9.16 18.19 17.72
N HIS A 22 -7.91 18.62 17.90
CA HIS A 22 -7.46 19.98 17.61
C HIS A 22 -6.92 20.16 16.19
N GLN A 23 -6.52 19.07 15.53
CA GLN A 23 -5.99 19.12 14.17
C GLN A 23 -7.07 19.51 13.16
N LYS A 24 -6.67 20.22 12.10
CA LYS A 24 -7.59 20.62 11.02
C LYS A 24 -8.14 19.42 10.26
N LYS A 25 -7.31 18.39 10.05
CA LYS A 25 -7.63 17.14 9.37
C LYS A 25 -7.47 15.98 10.34
N HIS A 26 -8.33 14.98 10.24
CA HIS A 26 -8.19 13.72 10.97
C HIS A 26 -8.55 12.56 10.05
N TYR A 27 -7.83 11.44 10.17
CA TYR A 27 -7.92 10.32 9.23
C TYR A 27 -8.30 9.04 9.98
N SER A 28 -9.08 8.18 9.32
CA SER A 28 -9.28 6.81 9.77
C SER A 28 -8.04 5.95 9.50
N ASN A 29 -8.04 4.74 10.06
CA ASN A 29 -7.19 3.66 9.55
C ASN A 29 -7.50 3.39 8.06
N VAL A 30 -6.52 2.82 7.37
CA VAL A 30 -6.67 2.39 5.97
C VAL A 30 -7.48 1.09 5.94
N PHE A 31 -8.42 1.00 4.99
CA PHE A 31 -9.22 -0.19 4.73
C PHE A 31 -9.23 -0.50 3.22
N THR A 32 -9.57 -1.74 2.86
CA THR A 32 -9.56 -2.20 1.46
C THR A 32 -10.95 -2.63 1.04
N ILE A 33 -11.46 -2.08 -0.07
CA ILE A 33 -12.73 -2.46 -0.70
C ILE A 33 -12.51 -2.45 -2.21
N GLY A 34 -12.96 -3.52 -2.88
CA GLY A 34 -12.75 -3.70 -4.32
C GLY A 34 -11.28 -3.71 -4.73
N GLY A 35 -10.42 -4.31 -3.91
CA GLY A 35 -8.96 -4.38 -4.14
C GLY A 35 -8.22 -3.04 -3.98
N CYS A 36 -8.94 -1.95 -3.73
CA CYS A 36 -8.38 -0.61 -3.62
C CYS A 36 -8.27 -0.21 -2.14
N ARG A 37 -7.18 0.47 -1.77
CA ARG A 37 -6.97 1.02 -0.41
C ARG A 37 -7.63 2.38 -0.26
N TRP A 38 -8.30 2.60 0.86
CA TRP A 38 -9.08 3.79 1.15
C TRP A 38 -8.88 4.22 2.59
N ARG A 39 -9.14 5.50 2.88
CA ARG A 39 -9.32 6.01 4.24
C ARG A 39 -10.36 7.12 4.24
N ILE A 40 -11.03 7.31 5.37
CA ILE A 40 -11.93 8.45 5.59
C ILE A 40 -11.09 9.63 6.09
N LEU A 41 -11.29 10.80 5.50
CA LEU A 41 -10.74 12.08 5.93
C LEU A 41 -11.87 12.96 6.45
N ILE A 42 -11.74 13.48 7.66
CA ILE A 42 -12.67 14.45 8.24
C ILE A 42 -12.01 15.79 8.56
N PHE A 43 -12.83 16.82 8.55
CA PHE A 43 -12.53 18.11 9.16
C PHE A 43 -13.50 18.32 10.32
N PRO A 44 -13.12 17.97 11.57
CA PRO A 44 -14.03 17.98 12.73
C PRO A 44 -14.66 19.34 13.00
N LYS A 45 -13.92 20.42 12.73
CA LYS A 45 -14.36 21.83 12.88
C LYS A 45 -14.74 22.48 11.55
N GLY A 46 -14.77 21.70 10.48
CA GLY A 46 -15.10 22.11 9.12
C GLY A 46 -13.92 22.56 8.26
N ASN A 47 -14.10 22.43 6.95
CA ASN A 47 -13.11 22.82 5.94
C ASN A 47 -13.43 24.22 5.39
N ASN A 48 -13.12 25.28 6.13
CA ASN A 48 -13.48 26.67 5.81
C ASN A 48 -15.02 26.91 5.70
N VAL A 49 -15.82 26.08 6.37
CA VAL A 49 -17.29 26.17 6.50
C VAL A 49 -17.70 25.72 7.90
N HIS A 50 -18.89 26.10 8.38
CA HIS A 50 -19.41 25.72 9.71
C HIS A 50 -20.16 24.37 9.71
N ASN A 51 -19.63 23.41 8.95
CA ASN A 51 -20.18 22.08 8.79
C ASN A 51 -19.09 21.05 9.06
N PHE A 52 -19.44 19.93 9.66
CA PHE A 52 -18.63 18.73 9.65
C PHE A 52 -18.44 18.32 8.18
N SER A 53 -17.18 18.15 7.77
CA SER A 53 -16.82 17.77 6.41
C SER A 53 -16.23 16.37 6.40
N ILE A 54 -16.65 15.53 5.46
CA ILE A 54 -16.24 14.14 5.35
C ILE A 54 -15.90 13.84 3.89
N TYR A 55 -14.77 13.17 3.69
CA TYR A 55 -14.20 12.80 2.41
C TYR A 55 -13.73 11.35 2.43
N LEU A 56 -13.78 10.70 1.27
CA LEU A 56 -13.03 9.50 0.98
C LEU A 56 -11.69 9.91 0.36
N ASN A 57 -10.60 9.27 0.77
CA ASN A 57 -9.26 9.56 0.25
C ASN A 57 -8.51 8.26 -0.08
N VAL A 58 -7.73 8.31 -1.15
CA VAL A 58 -6.75 7.27 -1.50
C VAL A 58 -5.46 7.55 -0.72
N PRO A 59 -5.06 6.70 0.23
CA PRO A 59 -3.96 6.99 1.17
C PRO A 59 -2.57 7.03 0.51
N ASP A 60 -2.42 6.31 -0.60
CA ASP A 60 -1.17 5.99 -1.28
C ASP A 60 -1.07 6.60 -2.68
N PHE A 61 -1.87 7.63 -2.94
CA PHE A 61 -2.05 8.24 -4.27
C PHE A 61 -0.75 8.74 -4.92
N GLU A 62 0.23 9.16 -4.12
CA GLU A 62 1.55 9.63 -4.58
C GLU A 62 2.44 8.49 -5.09
N THR A 63 2.19 7.26 -4.63
CA THR A 63 2.96 6.06 -4.99
C THR A 63 2.34 5.25 -6.12
N LEU A 64 1.13 5.62 -6.57
CA LEU A 64 0.44 4.93 -7.64
C LEU A 64 1.01 5.33 -9.02
N PRO A 65 1.00 4.44 -10.02
CA PRO A 65 1.53 4.72 -11.35
C PRO A 65 0.90 5.96 -12.00
N ASN A 66 1.67 6.68 -12.82
CA ASN A 66 1.14 7.79 -13.60
C ASN A 66 -0.05 7.32 -14.46
N GLY A 67 -1.17 8.05 -14.37
CA GLY A 67 -2.40 7.71 -15.09
C GLY A 67 -3.35 6.78 -14.33
N TRP A 68 -3.05 6.41 -13.07
CA TRP A 68 -3.96 5.63 -12.25
C TRP A 68 -5.33 6.33 -12.10
N TYR A 69 -6.38 5.52 -12.02
CA TYR A 69 -7.71 6.01 -11.67
C TYR A 69 -8.52 4.97 -10.89
N ARG A 70 -9.54 5.43 -10.16
CA ARG A 70 -10.55 4.57 -9.51
C ARG A 70 -11.92 5.21 -9.64
N ASP A 71 -12.78 4.64 -10.48
CA ASP A 71 -14.18 5.04 -10.64
C ASP A 71 -15.05 4.26 -9.66
N VAL A 72 -15.69 4.98 -8.74
CA VAL A 72 -16.42 4.39 -7.62
C VAL A 72 -17.72 5.14 -7.35
N THR A 73 -18.74 4.42 -6.89
CA THR A 73 -19.89 5.02 -6.21
C THR A 73 -19.72 4.81 -4.71
N PHE A 74 -19.89 5.85 -3.90
CA PHE A 74 -19.82 5.72 -2.45
C PHE A 74 -20.82 6.58 -1.73
N ALA A 75 -21.23 6.12 -0.56
CA ALA A 75 -22.09 6.83 0.34
C ALA A 75 -21.44 6.97 1.73
N LEU A 76 -21.29 8.21 2.17
CA LEU A 76 -20.81 8.55 3.51
C LEU A 76 -22.00 8.75 4.43
N THR A 77 -21.91 8.18 5.63
CA THR A 77 -23.00 8.18 6.62
C THR A 77 -22.49 8.63 7.99
N VAL A 78 -23.24 9.49 8.70
CA VAL A 78 -23.05 9.72 10.15
C VAL A 78 -24.23 9.09 10.87
N VAL A 79 -23.92 8.17 11.79
CA VAL A 79 -24.90 7.34 12.49
C VAL A 79 -25.48 8.11 13.69
N ASN A 80 -26.81 8.12 13.83
CA ASN A 80 -27.44 8.50 15.10
C ASN A 80 -27.37 7.30 16.04
N GLN A 81 -26.71 7.48 17.17
CA GLN A 81 -26.45 6.43 18.14
C GLN A 81 -27.65 6.19 19.08
N ASN A 82 -28.62 7.12 19.12
CA ASN A 82 -29.83 7.01 19.91
C ASN A 82 -30.99 6.35 19.14
N SER A 83 -30.89 6.28 17.81
CA SER A 83 -31.91 5.67 16.96
C SER A 83 -31.29 5.10 15.69
N HIS A 84 -31.38 3.77 15.52
CA HIS A 84 -30.85 3.07 14.34
C HIS A 84 -31.49 3.47 13.01
N SER A 85 -32.63 4.18 13.02
CA SER A 85 -33.36 4.57 11.80
C SER A 85 -33.08 6.00 11.32
N GLN A 86 -32.34 6.81 12.10
CA GLN A 86 -32.02 8.18 11.72
C GLN A 86 -30.52 8.27 11.41
N PHE A 87 -30.14 8.49 10.17
CA PHE A 87 -28.75 8.76 9.81
C PHE A 87 -28.71 9.81 8.71
N ILE A 88 -27.62 10.56 8.65
CA ILE A 88 -27.40 11.45 7.49
C ILE A 88 -26.48 10.70 6.55
N LYS A 89 -27.00 10.34 5.37
CA LYS A 89 -26.27 9.67 4.28
C LYS A 89 -26.21 10.60 3.08
N LYS A 90 -25.03 10.71 2.45
CA LYS A 90 -24.84 11.38 1.17
C LYS A 90 -24.04 10.49 0.24
N GLU A 91 -24.51 10.36 -0.99
CA GLU A 91 -23.94 9.48 -2.00
C GLU A 91 -23.43 10.28 -3.20
N THR A 92 -22.35 9.80 -3.81
CA THR A 92 -21.79 10.35 -5.04
C THR A 92 -21.07 9.26 -5.81
N ARG A 93 -21.02 9.40 -7.14
CA ARG A 93 -20.05 8.70 -7.99
C ARG A 93 -18.88 9.64 -8.27
N TYR A 94 -17.66 9.11 -8.24
CA TYR A 94 -16.47 9.90 -8.52
C TYR A 94 -15.34 9.05 -9.09
N GLN A 95 -14.51 9.65 -9.94
CA GLN A 95 -13.29 9.04 -10.44
C GLN A 95 -12.08 9.70 -9.78
N PHE A 96 -11.44 8.97 -8.86
CA PHE A 96 -10.21 9.40 -8.21
C PHE A 96 -9.03 9.26 -9.16
N ASN A 97 -8.08 10.20 -9.08
CA ASN A 97 -6.84 10.19 -9.87
C ASN A 97 -5.72 10.95 -9.12
N ALA A 98 -4.54 11.06 -9.72
CA ALA A 98 -3.37 11.68 -9.08
C ALA A 98 -3.58 13.16 -8.69
N GLN A 99 -4.40 13.92 -9.43
CA GLN A 99 -4.71 15.32 -9.12
C GLN A 99 -5.82 15.45 -8.07
N GLU A 100 -6.76 14.50 -8.06
CA GLU A 100 -7.95 14.51 -7.22
C GLU A 100 -8.03 13.19 -6.42
N SER A 101 -7.16 13.07 -5.43
CA SER A 101 -7.02 11.87 -4.59
C SER A 101 -8.00 11.81 -3.43
N ASP A 102 -8.76 12.88 -3.17
CA ASP A 102 -9.88 12.91 -2.24
C ASP A 102 -11.14 13.51 -2.85
N TRP A 103 -12.29 13.01 -2.41
CA TRP A 103 -13.60 13.53 -2.80
C TRP A 103 -14.63 13.29 -1.71
N GLY A 104 -15.62 14.17 -1.61
CA GLY A 104 -16.66 14.07 -0.60
C GLY A 104 -17.44 15.36 -0.42
N PHE A 105 -17.91 15.60 0.80
CA PHE A 105 -18.86 16.65 1.09
C PHE A 105 -18.28 17.66 2.08
N LYS A 106 -17.86 18.81 1.55
CA LYS A 106 -17.42 19.96 2.34
C LYS A 106 -18.48 20.38 3.38
N SER A 107 -19.74 20.40 2.97
CA SER A 107 -20.89 20.67 3.85
C SER A 107 -21.70 19.40 4.08
N PHE A 108 -21.16 18.43 4.83
CA PHE A 108 -21.84 17.17 5.11
C PHE A 108 -22.99 17.36 6.12
N MET A 109 -22.69 17.84 7.34
CA MET A 109 -23.65 18.07 8.41
C MET A 109 -23.33 19.39 9.15
N PRO A 110 -24.31 20.25 9.47
CA PRO A 110 -24.04 21.44 10.28
C PRO A 110 -23.48 21.08 11.65
N LEU A 111 -22.41 21.75 12.10
CA LEU A 111 -21.78 21.43 13.40
C LEU A 111 -22.77 21.59 14.57
N ARG A 112 -23.69 22.56 14.48
CA ARG A 112 -24.78 22.74 15.46
C ARG A 112 -25.67 21.51 15.61
N VAL A 113 -25.87 20.73 14.54
CA VAL A 113 -26.68 19.50 14.56
C VAL A 113 -25.86 18.34 15.09
N LEU A 114 -24.57 18.25 14.71
CA LEU A 114 -23.66 17.22 15.22
C LEU A 114 -23.48 17.29 16.73
N HIS A 115 -23.33 18.50 17.27
CA HIS A 115 -23.09 18.74 18.70
C HIS A 115 -24.37 18.85 19.55
N ASP A 116 -25.56 18.77 18.94
CA ASP A 116 -26.82 18.79 19.67
C ASP A 116 -27.03 17.43 20.37
N PRO A 117 -27.02 17.38 21.72
CA PRO A 117 -27.14 16.12 22.46
C PRO A 117 -28.49 15.41 22.22
N ILE A 118 -29.53 16.14 21.82
CA ILE A 118 -30.86 15.58 21.52
C ILE A 118 -30.82 14.83 20.18
N LYS A 119 -29.95 15.24 19.25
CA LYS A 119 -29.87 14.65 17.90
C LYS A 119 -29.11 13.33 17.86
N GLY A 120 -28.33 12.98 18.89
CA GLY A 120 -27.75 11.65 19.05
C GLY A 120 -26.60 11.29 18.11
N PHE A 121 -26.02 12.25 17.39
CA PHE A 121 -24.87 12.00 16.51
C PHE A 121 -23.52 11.98 17.26
N LEU A 122 -23.43 12.72 18.36
CA LEU A 122 -22.29 12.74 19.27
C LEU A 122 -22.73 12.22 20.64
N VAL A 123 -22.35 10.99 20.97
CA VAL A 123 -22.72 10.32 22.24
C VAL A 123 -21.44 9.86 22.92
N ASN A 124 -21.29 10.12 24.23
CA ASN A 124 -20.07 9.82 24.99
C ASN A 124 -18.78 10.30 24.29
N ASP A 125 -18.84 11.51 23.74
CA ASP A 125 -17.78 12.12 22.94
C ASP A 125 -17.27 11.27 21.77
N THR A 126 -18.14 10.41 21.24
CA THR A 126 -17.88 9.52 20.10
C THR A 126 -18.77 9.89 18.93
N VAL A 127 -18.20 9.99 17.73
CA VAL A 127 -18.93 10.10 16.45
C VAL A 127 -18.67 8.84 15.63
N ILE A 128 -19.71 8.27 15.04
CA ILE A 128 -19.58 7.08 14.17
C ILE A 128 -19.84 7.49 12.72
N VAL A 129 -18.83 7.30 11.88
CA VAL A 129 -18.89 7.53 10.44
C VAL A 129 -18.84 6.19 9.72
N GLY A 130 -19.82 5.95 8.85
CA GLY A 130 -19.86 4.80 7.96
C GLY A 130 -19.56 5.20 6.52
N ILE A 131 -19.06 4.25 5.74
CA ILE A 131 -18.99 4.34 4.29
C ILE A 131 -19.48 3.04 3.66
N GLU A 132 -20.28 3.18 2.61
CA GLU A 132 -20.58 2.12 1.65
C GLU A 132 -19.89 2.51 0.34
N LEU A 133 -19.21 1.58 -0.32
CA LEU A 133 -18.40 1.84 -1.50
C LEU A 133 -18.59 0.69 -2.50
N GLU A 134 -18.74 1.05 -3.77
CA GLU A 134 -18.74 0.14 -4.92
C GLU A 134 -17.70 0.62 -5.93
N VAL A 135 -16.76 -0.26 -6.28
CA VAL A 135 -15.72 0.02 -7.29
C VAL A 135 -16.18 -0.50 -8.65
N HIS A 136 -16.32 0.41 -9.61
CA HIS A 136 -16.75 0.11 -10.99
C HIS A 136 -15.57 -0.24 -11.88
N SER A 137 -14.48 0.51 -11.77
CA SER A 137 -13.23 0.26 -12.50
C SER A 137 -12.05 0.94 -11.82
N ALA A 138 -10.87 0.34 -11.95
CA ALA A 138 -9.63 0.88 -11.40
C ALA A 138 -8.42 0.46 -12.26
N ASP A 139 -7.45 1.36 -12.37
CA ASP A 139 -6.16 1.13 -13.03
C ASP A 139 -5.03 1.51 -12.07
N PRO A 140 -4.06 0.61 -11.79
CA PRO A 140 -3.95 -0.77 -12.28
C PRO A 140 -5.08 -1.69 -11.78
N SER A 141 -5.50 -2.63 -12.63
CA SER A 141 -6.50 -3.64 -12.27
C SER A 141 -5.95 -4.56 -11.18
N VAL A 142 -6.46 -4.43 -9.95
CA VAL A 142 -6.00 -5.23 -8.82
C VAL A 142 -6.79 -6.54 -8.79
N VAL A 143 -6.16 -7.63 -9.23
CA VAL A 143 -6.68 -8.99 -9.07
C VAL A 143 -6.71 -9.32 -7.57
N LEU A 144 -7.88 -9.71 -7.06
CA LEU A 144 -8.03 -10.21 -5.69
C LEU A 144 -7.33 -11.57 -5.56
N THR A 145 -6.02 -11.57 -5.28
CA THR A 145 -5.42 -12.74 -4.64
C THR A 145 -5.84 -12.70 -3.19
N VAL A 146 -6.90 -13.42 -2.86
CA VAL A 146 -7.21 -13.81 -1.48
C VAL A 146 -6.10 -14.78 -1.05
N THR A 147 -4.98 -14.24 -0.61
CA THR A 147 -4.03 -14.95 0.24
C THR A 147 -4.22 -14.37 1.62
N SER A 148 -5.04 -15.03 2.42
CA SER A 148 -5.01 -14.88 3.87
C SER A 148 -3.54 -14.99 4.32
N PRO A 149 -3.02 -14.05 5.12
CA PRO A 149 -1.74 -14.26 5.77
C PRO A 149 -1.84 -15.51 6.65
N PRO A 150 -0.80 -16.36 6.72
CA PRO A 150 -0.72 -17.32 7.82
C PRO A 150 -0.69 -16.50 9.11
N ASN A 151 -1.48 -16.93 10.11
CA ASN A 151 -1.49 -16.35 11.44
C ASN A 151 -0.04 -16.21 11.96
N THR A 152 0.51 -15.00 11.91
CA THR A 152 1.77 -14.69 12.57
C THR A 152 1.44 -14.26 13.99
N ASP A 153 1.91 -15.08 14.93
CA ASP A 153 1.94 -14.82 16.36
C ASP A 153 2.41 -13.38 16.66
N PRO A 154 1.67 -12.58 17.45
CA PRO A 154 2.09 -11.23 17.85
C PRO A 154 3.43 -11.17 18.61
N SER A 155 4.01 -12.31 18.99
CA SER A 155 5.30 -12.34 19.70
C SER A 155 6.54 -12.13 18.82
N ALA A 156 6.44 -12.17 17.49
CA ALA A 156 7.62 -12.11 16.60
C ALA A 156 8.03 -10.70 16.14
N VAL A 157 7.24 -9.67 16.44
CA VAL A 157 7.49 -8.29 15.96
C VAL A 157 8.53 -7.54 16.81
N ASN A 158 9.03 -8.12 17.90
CA ASN A 158 9.96 -7.47 18.83
C ASN A 158 11.45 -7.86 18.67
N ALA A 159 11.89 -8.35 17.51
CA ALA A 159 13.27 -8.82 17.33
C ALA A 159 14.10 -8.14 16.21
N LEU A 160 13.65 -7.04 15.61
CA LEU A 160 14.54 -6.21 14.78
C LEU A 160 14.37 -4.73 15.11
N THR A 161 15.02 -4.29 16.19
CA THR A 161 15.37 -2.88 16.37
C THR A 161 16.44 -2.52 15.34
N VAL A 162 16.02 -2.27 14.09
CA VAL A 162 16.91 -1.72 13.06
C VAL A 162 17.06 -0.23 13.35
N THR A 163 18.15 0.12 14.02
CA THR A 163 18.59 1.51 14.21
C THR A 163 19.35 1.95 12.96
N GLY A 164 18.67 2.65 12.06
CA GLY A 164 19.29 3.29 10.90
C GLY A 164 19.38 2.42 9.64
N VAL A 165 19.76 3.05 8.53
CA VAL A 165 19.87 2.46 7.18
C VAL A 165 20.86 1.29 7.17
N ASP A 166 21.87 1.32 8.03
CA ASP A 166 22.93 0.32 8.16
C ASP A 166 22.41 -1.10 8.47
N GLY A 167 21.30 -1.21 9.22
CA GLY A 167 20.70 -2.52 9.53
C GLY A 167 19.94 -3.13 8.34
N PHE A 168 19.47 -2.31 7.41
CA PHE A 168 18.90 -2.80 6.15
C PHE A 168 20.02 -3.30 5.22
N ASP A 169 21.10 -2.52 5.07
CA ASP A 169 22.23 -2.91 4.23
C ASP A 169 22.88 -4.23 4.69
N SER A 170 23.03 -4.44 6.00
CA SER A 170 23.51 -5.72 6.53
C SER A 170 22.60 -6.89 6.19
N PHE A 171 21.28 -6.74 6.37
CA PHE A 171 20.30 -7.79 6.09
C PHE A 171 20.23 -8.15 4.60
N PHE A 172 20.31 -7.15 3.71
CA PHE A 172 20.26 -7.39 2.28
C PHE A 172 21.60 -7.88 1.69
N SER A 173 22.72 -7.71 2.41
CA SER A 173 24.01 -8.34 2.09
C SER A 173 23.97 -9.86 2.33
N ASP A 174 23.36 -10.30 3.44
CA ASP A 174 23.16 -11.74 3.71
C ASP A 174 22.27 -12.40 2.63
N ILE A 175 21.29 -11.65 2.12
CA ILE A 175 20.44 -12.08 1.00
C ILE A 175 21.24 -12.20 -0.31
N GLU A 176 22.19 -11.30 -0.56
CA GLU A 176 23.04 -11.34 -1.76
C GLU A 176 23.94 -12.59 -1.75
N GLU A 177 24.47 -12.97 -0.59
CA GLU A 177 25.24 -14.20 -0.41
C GLU A 177 24.41 -15.45 -0.73
N LEU A 178 23.14 -15.49 -0.31
CA LEU A 178 22.23 -16.59 -0.63
C LEU A 178 21.94 -16.72 -2.14
N ILE A 179 21.86 -15.60 -2.86
CA ILE A 179 21.68 -15.60 -4.32
C ILE A 179 22.91 -16.21 -4.99
N VAL A 180 24.12 -15.85 -4.53
CA VAL A 180 25.40 -16.37 -5.06
C VAL A 180 25.54 -17.88 -4.79
N ILE A 181 25.17 -18.35 -3.60
CA ILE A 181 25.22 -19.78 -3.24
C ILE A 181 24.28 -20.62 -4.12
N ALA A 182 23.08 -20.10 -4.40
CA ALA A 182 22.08 -20.77 -5.23
C ALA A 182 22.55 -20.97 -6.69
N GLU A 183 23.45 -20.13 -7.18
CA GLU A 183 24.01 -20.22 -8.53
C GLU A 183 25.16 -21.26 -8.64
N GLY A 184 25.67 -21.78 -7.51
CA GLY A 184 26.83 -22.67 -7.45
C GLY A 184 26.56 -24.18 -7.24
N SER A 185 25.33 -24.62 -7.01
CA SER A 185 25.08 -25.96 -6.45
C SER A 185 24.26 -26.89 -7.37
N THR A 186 24.89 -27.89 -8.00
CA THR A 186 24.18 -29.05 -8.60
C THR A 186 24.73 -30.41 -8.14
N SER A 187 23.80 -31.34 -7.91
CA SER A 187 23.95 -32.80 -7.75
C SER A 187 24.11 -33.36 -6.32
N LYS A 188 23.20 -34.25 -5.88
CA LYS A 188 23.24 -35.74 -5.97
C LYS A 188 22.32 -36.37 -4.88
N GLY A 189 21.53 -37.38 -5.28
CA GLY A 189 20.75 -38.26 -4.37
C GLY A 189 21.63 -39.17 -3.49
N PRO A 190 21.06 -39.98 -2.56
CA PRO A 190 20.49 -41.28 -2.95
C PRO A 190 19.32 -41.82 -2.08
N CYS A 191 18.67 -42.88 -2.58
CA CYS A 191 17.58 -43.66 -1.97
C CYS A 191 18.07 -44.73 -0.95
N SER A 192 17.17 -45.19 -0.07
CA SER A 192 17.28 -46.50 0.62
C SER A 192 15.90 -47.10 0.93
N SER A 193 15.79 -48.41 0.69
CA SER A 193 14.59 -49.28 0.66
C SER A 193 14.13 -49.84 2.02
N LYS A 194 12.92 -50.42 2.05
CA LYS A 194 12.56 -51.66 2.80
C LYS A 194 11.21 -52.27 2.38
N SER A 195 11.24 -53.60 2.22
CA SER A 195 10.23 -54.56 1.75
C SER A 195 9.05 -54.83 2.70
N ASN A 196 7.90 -55.24 2.13
CA ASN A 196 6.99 -56.24 2.69
C ASN A 196 6.12 -56.90 1.59
N ASN A 197 6.05 -58.23 1.62
CA ASN A 197 5.32 -59.08 0.65
C ASN A 197 3.83 -59.25 1.02
N GLN A 198 2.96 -59.38 0.01
CA GLN A 198 1.68 -60.08 0.15
C GLN A 198 1.26 -60.81 -1.13
N THR A 199 0.76 -62.02 -0.88
CA THR A 199 0.44 -63.14 -1.77
C THR A 199 -0.83 -62.91 -2.60
N PHE A 200 -0.88 -63.44 -3.83
CA PHE A 200 -2.13 -63.59 -4.59
C PHE A 200 -2.26 -64.96 -5.29
N ASP A 201 -3.51 -65.41 -5.37
CA ASP A 201 -3.98 -66.77 -5.62
C ASP A 201 -3.73 -67.36 -7.03
N LEU A 202 -3.60 -68.69 -7.03
CA LEU A 202 -3.34 -69.58 -8.16
C LEU A 202 -4.60 -69.78 -9.03
N ILE A 203 -4.54 -69.36 -10.30
CA ILE A 203 -5.38 -69.91 -11.38
C ILE A 203 -4.55 -70.93 -12.15
N SER A 204 -5.01 -72.19 -12.18
CA SER A 204 -4.33 -73.32 -12.83
C SER A 204 -4.71 -73.45 -14.32
N GLY A 205 -3.72 -73.36 -15.20
CA GLY A 205 -3.81 -73.69 -16.63
C GLY A 205 -2.52 -73.25 -17.34
N SER A 206 -1.94 -74.13 -18.18
CA SER A 206 -0.79 -73.78 -19.02
C SER A 206 -1.27 -72.81 -20.13
N PRO A 207 -0.64 -71.62 -20.31
CA PRO A 207 -1.11 -70.62 -21.25
C PRO A 207 -1.01 -71.08 -22.72
N CYS A 208 -1.95 -70.65 -23.56
CA CYS A 208 -1.94 -71.00 -24.98
C CYS A 208 -0.88 -70.20 -25.78
N LEU A 209 -0.52 -70.68 -26.98
CA LEU A 209 0.55 -70.05 -27.78
C LEU A 209 0.25 -68.60 -28.17
N GLU A 210 -1.03 -68.24 -28.35
CA GLU A 210 -1.44 -66.85 -28.62
C GLU A 210 -1.36 -65.96 -27.38
N GLU A 211 -1.73 -66.47 -26.19
CA GLU A 211 -1.52 -65.76 -24.92
C GLU A 211 -0.03 -65.48 -24.65
N VAL A 212 0.86 -66.40 -25.05
CA VAL A 212 2.31 -66.22 -24.96
C VAL A 212 2.81 -65.11 -25.91
N LYS A 213 2.26 -65.02 -27.13
CA LYS A 213 2.62 -63.92 -28.07
C LYS A 213 2.12 -62.57 -27.58
N GLU A 214 0.89 -62.50 -27.08
CA GLU A 214 0.31 -61.28 -26.52
C GLU A 214 1.08 -60.83 -25.27
N ALA A 215 1.44 -61.75 -24.38
CA ALA A 215 2.24 -61.45 -23.20
C ALA A 215 3.65 -60.94 -23.57
N LYS A 216 4.30 -61.50 -24.61
CA LYS A 216 5.58 -60.98 -25.13
C LYS A 216 5.46 -59.56 -25.67
N GLN A 217 4.39 -59.29 -26.41
CA GLN A 217 4.14 -57.97 -26.98
C GLN A 217 3.87 -56.94 -25.86
N SER A 218 3.05 -57.31 -24.87
CA SER A 218 2.78 -56.47 -23.69
C SER A 218 4.04 -56.21 -22.86
N LEU A 219 4.89 -57.23 -22.63
CA LEU A 219 6.18 -57.06 -21.96
C LEU A 219 7.11 -56.12 -22.74
N LYS A 220 7.18 -56.27 -24.08
CA LYS A 220 7.99 -55.40 -24.93
C LYS A 220 7.54 -53.94 -24.86
N GLU A 221 6.24 -53.70 -24.82
CA GLU A 221 5.67 -52.37 -24.64
C GLU A 221 5.99 -51.77 -23.27
N CYS A 222 5.91 -52.58 -22.20
CA CYS A 222 6.26 -52.14 -20.85
C CYS A 222 7.76 -51.81 -20.72
N LEU A 223 8.63 -52.59 -21.36
CA LEU A 223 10.08 -52.34 -21.36
C LEU A 223 10.49 -51.12 -22.22
N SER A 224 9.67 -50.76 -23.21
CA SER A 224 9.95 -49.61 -24.09
C SER A 224 9.60 -48.26 -23.46
N ASP A 225 8.66 -48.23 -22.51
CA ASP A 225 8.22 -47.02 -21.82
C ASP A 225 7.74 -47.38 -20.42
N LEU A 226 8.67 -47.27 -19.48
CA LEU A 226 8.51 -47.71 -18.09
C LEU A 226 7.46 -46.88 -17.32
N PHE A 227 7.07 -45.70 -17.83
CA PHE A 227 6.26 -44.70 -17.13
C PHE A 227 4.79 -44.65 -17.60
N LYS A 228 4.29 -45.69 -18.29
CA LYS A 228 2.89 -45.76 -18.73
C LYS A 228 1.92 -46.18 -17.61
N LEU A 229 0.70 -45.65 -17.66
CA LEU A 229 -0.42 -46.03 -16.79
C LEU A 229 -0.66 -47.55 -16.78
N ASN A 230 -0.93 -48.10 -15.60
CA ASN A 230 -1.12 -49.53 -15.31
C ASN A 230 0.08 -50.43 -15.66
N MET A 231 1.31 -49.90 -15.71
CA MET A 231 2.52 -50.70 -15.97
C MET A 231 2.66 -51.86 -14.97
N LYS A 232 2.40 -51.63 -13.67
CA LYS A 232 2.46 -52.68 -12.64
C LYS A 232 1.61 -53.90 -13.00
N ASP A 233 0.32 -53.69 -13.29
CA ASP A 233 -0.63 -54.78 -13.55
C ASP A 233 -0.36 -55.46 -14.90
N ARG A 234 0.06 -54.67 -15.91
CA ARG A 234 0.41 -55.18 -17.24
C ARG A 234 1.70 -55.99 -17.23
N LEU A 235 2.71 -55.52 -16.51
CA LEU A 235 4.00 -56.20 -16.35
C LEU A 235 3.82 -57.47 -15.50
N ALA A 236 3.04 -57.37 -14.41
CA ALA A 236 2.68 -58.52 -13.57
C ALA A 236 1.95 -59.59 -14.38
N SER A 237 0.91 -59.21 -15.14
CA SER A 237 0.15 -60.13 -15.97
C SER A 237 1.00 -60.76 -17.08
N ALA A 238 1.83 -59.97 -17.78
CA ALA A 238 2.66 -60.46 -18.86
C ALA A 238 3.73 -61.45 -18.35
N LEU A 239 4.41 -61.13 -17.26
CA LEU A 239 5.45 -62.00 -16.69
C LEU A 239 4.86 -63.24 -16.01
N LEU A 240 3.68 -63.14 -15.38
CA LEU A 240 2.97 -64.28 -14.84
C LEU A 240 2.61 -65.29 -15.95
N THR A 241 2.07 -64.79 -17.07
CA THR A 241 1.74 -65.62 -18.24
C THR A 241 3.01 -66.24 -18.86
N LEU A 242 4.10 -65.48 -18.99
CA LEU A 242 5.35 -65.97 -19.55
C LEU A 242 6.11 -66.95 -18.62
N SER A 243 5.97 -66.81 -17.30
CA SER A 243 6.60 -67.71 -16.32
C SER A 243 5.97 -69.11 -16.31
N ARG A 244 4.71 -69.22 -16.73
CA ARG A 244 3.91 -70.45 -16.81
C ARG A 244 3.95 -71.11 -18.18
N ALA A 245 4.47 -70.44 -19.20
CA ALA A 245 4.52 -70.95 -20.57
C ALA A 245 5.52 -72.11 -20.72
N GLU A 246 5.05 -73.23 -21.26
CA GLU A 246 5.86 -74.44 -21.51
C GLU A 246 6.45 -74.51 -22.93
N THR A 247 5.90 -73.71 -23.87
CA THR A 247 6.34 -73.64 -25.27
C THR A 247 6.37 -72.18 -25.75
N GLY A 248 7.15 -71.88 -26.80
CA GLY A 248 7.21 -70.54 -27.41
C GLY A 248 8.22 -69.56 -26.80
N LEU A 249 8.99 -69.95 -25.79
CA LEU A 249 10.14 -69.20 -25.22
C LEU A 249 11.44 -70.00 -25.43
N SER A 250 12.58 -69.32 -25.57
CA SER A 250 13.87 -70.00 -25.49
C SER A 250 14.20 -70.39 -24.04
N PRO A 251 15.06 -71.40 -23.79
CA PRO A 251 15.47 -71.79 -22.44
C PRO A 251 16.05 -70.62 -21.63
N ASP A 252 16.83 -69.74 -22.26
CA ASP A 252 17.40 -68.56 -21.63
C ASP A 252 16.33 -67.53 -21.26
N GLN A 253 15.35 -67.30 -22.14
CA GLN A 253 14.22 -66.39 -21.87
C GLN A 253 13.39 -66.89 -20.68
N GLN A 254 13.14 -68.20 -20.62
CA GLN A 254 12.36 -68.80 -19.53
C GLN A 254 13.10 -68.69 -18.18
N LYS A 255 14.43 -68.85 -18.18
CA LYS A 255 15.27 -68.64 -17.00
C LYS A 255 15.27 -67.18 -16.53
N SER A 256 15.40 -66.22 -17.46
CA SER A 256 15.37 -64.79 -17.14
C SER A 256 14.01 -64.32 -16.61
N VAL A 257 12.91 -64.79 -17.19
CA VAL A 257 11.55 -64.44 -16.73
C VAL A 257 11.30 -64.96 -15.32
N LYS A 258 11.70 -66.20 -15.00
CA LYS A 258 11.58 -66.74 -13.64
C LYS A 258 12.42 -65.98 -12.63
N ALA A 259 13.68 -65.70 -12.94
CA ALA A 259 14.58 -64.96 -12.06
C ALA A 259 14.10 -63.52 -11.78
N PHE A 260 13.52 -62.86 -12.77
CA PHE A 260 12.94 -61.53 -12.59
C PHE A 260 11.63 -61.58 -11.80
N TRP A 261 10.80 -62.60 -12.03
CA TRP A 261 9.55 -62.80 -11.30
C TRP A 261 9.76 -63.01 -9.79
N GLU A 262 10.81 -63.74 -9.41
CA GLU A 262 11.15 -63.97 -7.99
C GLU A 262 11.48 -62.67 -7.23
N ASN A 263 11.94 -61.62 -7.91
CA ASN A 263 12.28 -60.32 -7.32
C ASN A 263 11.30 -59.21 -7.73
N PHE A 264 10.16 -59.58 -8.31
CA PHE A 264 9.23 -58.62 -8.92
C PHE A 264 8.63 -57.65 -7.90
N ASP A 265 8.23 -58.15 -6.73
CA ASP A 265 7.62 -57.33 -5.69
C ASP A 265 8.61 -56.29 -5.13
N GLU A 266 9.88 -56.66 -4.98
CA GLU A 266 10.94 -55.74 -4.55
C GLU A 266 11.21 -54.68 -5.62
N PHE A 267 11.32 -55.08 -6.89
CA PHE A 267 11.46 -54.15 -8.01
C PHE A 267 10.31 -53.14 -8.08
N ILE A 268 9.05 -53.60 -7.96
CA ILE A 268 7.88 -52.72 -7.99
C ILE A 268 7.86 -51.79 -6.77
N SER A 269 8.22 -52.28 -5.58
CA SER A 269 8.31 -51.47 -4.37
C SER A 269 9.35 -50.35 -4.53
N ASP A 270 10.56 -50.67 -4.99
CA ASP A 270 11.63 -49.70 -5.19
C ASP A 270 11.27 -48.69 -6.30
N PHE A 271 10.63 -49.15 -7.37
CA PHE A 271 10.16 -48.28 -8.45
C PHE A 271 9.10 -47.27 -7.95
N LEU A 272 8.11 -47.72 -7.19
CA LEU A 272 7.08 -46.83 -6.62
C LEU A 272 7.68 -45.84 -5.61
N SER A 273 8.64 -46.28 -4.78
CA SER A 273 9.37 -45.39 -3.87
C SER A 273 10.16 -44.34 -4.66
N PHE A 274 10.83 -44.73 -5.74
CA PHE A 274 11.55 -43.82 -6.62
C PHE A 274 10.63 -42.79 -7.27
N GLU A 275 9.49 -43.20 -7.85
CA GLU A 275 8.53 -42.26 -8.44
C GLU A 275 8.00 -41.24 -7.42
N GLN A 276 7.70 -41.72 -6.21
CA GLN A 276 7.23 -40.88 -5.12
C GLN A 276 8.30 -39.87 -4.68
N ASP A 277 9.54 -40.33 -4.47
CA ASP A 277 10.63 -39.47 -4.01
C ASP A 277 11.10 -38.50 -5.09
N ASN A 278 11.10 -38.92 -6.36
CA ASN A 278 11.35 -38.03 -7.49
C ASN A 278 10.29 -36.93 -7.60
N SER A 279 9.01 -37.28 -7.39
CA SER A 279 7.92 -36.28 -7.37
C SER A 279 8.09 -35.28 -6.22
N LYS A 280 8.48 -35.74 -5.02
CA LYS A 280 8.78 -34.85 -3.88
C LYS A 280 9.97 -33.94 -4.17
N TYR A 281 11.03 -34.49 -4.80
CA TYR A 281 12.22 -33.73 -5.17
C TYR A 281 11.89 -32.61 -6.16
N GLU A 282 11.14 -32.90 -7.23
CA GLU A 282 10.75 -31.88 -8.21
C GLU A 282 9.83 -30.80 -7.60
N LEU A 283 8.92 -31.18 -6.70
CA LEU A 283 8.11 -30.22 -5.94
C LEU A 283 8.96 -29.32 -5.04
N LEU A 284 9.94 -29.91 -4.33
CA LEU A 284 10.84 -29.16 -3.46
C LEU A 284 11.71 -28.18 -4.26
N LYS A 285 12.24 -28.63 -5.41
CA LYS A 285 13.01 -27.80 -6.33
C LYS A 285 12.19 -26.61 -6.84
N LEU A 286 10.94 -26.86 -7.27
CA LEU A 286 10.03 -25.79 -7.69
C LEU A 286 9.77 -24.78 -6.57
N ALA A 287 9.58 -25.25 -5.33
CA ALA A 287 9.37 -24.38 -4.18
C ALA A 287 10.60 -23.51 -3.87
N ILE A 288 11.82 -24.08 -3.99
CA ILE A 288 13.08 -23.35 -3.84
C ILE A 288 13.22 -22.29 -4.94
N ASP A 289 12.91 -22.62 -6.19
CA ASP A 289 12.99 -21.68 -7.31
C ASP A 289 12.01 -20.49 -7.13
N GLN A 290 10.80 -20.76 -6.63
CA GLN A 290 9.82 -19.72 -6.27
C GLN A 290 10.32 -18.81 -5.13
N LEU A 291 10.96 -19.40 -4.11
CA LEU A 291 11.54 -18.65 -3.00
C LEU A 291 12.69 -17.76 -3.48
N LEU A 292 13.61 -18.29 -4.31
CA LEU A 292 14.71 -17.53 -4.90
C LEU A 292 14.21 -16.38 -5.78
N SER A 293 13.15 -16.59 -6.56
CA SER A 293 12.50 -15.52 -7.32
C SER A 293 11.99 -14.39 -6.41
N SER A 294 11.37 -14.75 -5.28
CA SER A 294 10.88 -13.79 -4.30
C SER A 294 12.02 -13.03 -3.62
N ILE A 295 13.10 -13.73 -3.26
CA ILE A 295 14.31 -13.14 -2.67
C ILE A 295 14.94 -12.14 -3.63
N ARG A 296 15.12 -12.49 -4.91
CA ARG A 296 15.66 -11.60 -5.94
C ARG A 296 14.80 -10.34 -6.09
N LYS A 297 13.49 -10.49 -6.16
CA LYS A 297 12.55 -9.35 -6.24
C LYS A 297 12.70 -8.41 -5.05
N ASN A 298 12.83 -8.95 -3.84
CA ASN A 298 13.01 -8.14 -2.63
C ASN A 298 14.35 -7.39 -2.66
N HIS A 299 15.44 -8.05 -3.05
CA HIS A 299 16.76 -7.42 -3.17
C HIS A 299 16.76 -6.29 -4.22
N THR A 300 16.18 -6.51 -5.40
CA THR A 300 16.02 -5.44 -6.41
C THR A 300 15.21 -4.26 -5.88
N THR A 301 14.12 -4.54 -5.14
CA THR A 301 13.30 -3.49 -4.55
C THR A 301 14.07 -2.69 -3.50
N HIS A 302 14.91 -3.35 -2.69
CA HIS A 302 15.79 -2.68 -1.74
C HIS A 302 16.76 -1.71 -2.44
N LEU A 303 17.40 -2.14 -3.53
CA LEU A 303 18.30 -1.28 -4.30
C LEU A 303 17.58 -0.04 -4.83
N SER A 304 16.39 -0.20 -5.43
CA SER A 304 15.60 0.94 -5.90
C SER A 304 15.18 1.88 -4.76
N ASN A 305 14.83 1.35 -3.59
CA ASN A 305 14.50 2.17 -2.42
C ASN A 305 15.72 2.94 -1.90
N LYS A 306 16.93 2.35 -1.96
CA LYS A 306 18.18 2.99 -1.57
C LYS A 306 18.51 4.19 -2.47
N GLU A 307 18.37 4.03 -3.78
CA GLU A 307 18.54 5.14 -4.75
C GLU A 307 17.55 6.28 -4.50
N LEU A 308 16.29 5.94 -4.22
CA LEU A 308 15.27 6.94 -3.89
C LEU A 308 15.59 7.69 -2.60
N LEU A 309 16.08 6.99 -1.58
CA LEU A 309 16.50 7.60 -0.32
C LEU A 309 17.65 8.60 -0.53
N GLU A 310 18.63 8.28 -1.36
CA GLU A 310 19.73 9.20 -1.71
C GLU A 310 19.21 10.46 -2.42
N SER A 311 18.24 10.31 -3.33
CA SER A 311 17.58 11.45 -3.98
C SER A 311 16.81 12.33 -2.99
N LEU A 312 16.09 11.73 -2.04
CA LEU A 312 15.33 12.45 -1.02
C LEU A 312 16.25 13.22 -0.06
N ASN A 313 17.36 12.62 0.38
CA ASN A 313 18.36 13.30 1.22
C ASN A 313 18.91 14.55 0.51
N LYS A 314 19.16 14.46 -0.81
CA LYS A 314 19.62 15.60 -1.60
C LYS A 314 18.57 16.71 -1.72
N GLU A 315 17.30 16.35 -1.87
CA GLU A 315 16.19 17.32 -1.88
C GLU A 315 16.01 18.00 -0.51
N GLU A 316 16.16 17.24 0.58
CA GLU A 316 16.16 17.79 1.94
C GLU A 316 17.26 18.83 2.12
N GLU A 317 18.50 18.54 1.71
CA GLU A 317 19.62 19.48 1.75
C GLU A 317 19.35 20.78 0.94
N ASP A 318 18.77 20.68 -0.26
CA ASP A 318 18.41 21.86 -1.07
C ASP A 318 17.32 22.70 -0.38
N MET A 319 16.31 22.04 0.20
CA MET A 319 15.24 22.70 0.92
C MET A 319 15.73 23.41 2.18
N GLU A 320 16.68 22.82 2.92
CA GLU A 320 17.33 23.47 4.06
C GLU A 320 18.12 24.71 3.64
N LYS A 321 18.85 24.65 2.52
CA LYS A 321 19.55 25.81 1.96
C LYS A 321 18.59 26.93 1.59
N ARG A 322 17.49 26.60 0.91
CA ARG A 322 16.44 27.57 0.55
C ARG A 322 15.78 28.18 1.79
N LEU A 323 15.57 27.38 2.84
CA LEU A 323 15.04 27.86 4.11
C LEU A 323 15.99 28.90 4.74
N GLU A 324 17.30 28.65 4.73
CA GLU A 324 18.27 29.60 5.27
C GLU A 324 18.32 30.89 4.46
N GLU A 325 18.23 30.83 3.13
CA GLU A 325 18.09 32.02 2.29
C GLU A 325 16.85 32.85 2.65
N VAL A 326 15.71 32.20 2.86
CA VAL A 326 14.47 32.88 3.27
C VAL A 326 14.62 33.52 4.65
N LYS A 327 15.26 32.83 5.60
CA LYS A 327 15.56 33.39 6.93
C LYS A 327 16.45 34.64 6.84
N ILE A 328 17.46 34.63 5.96
CA ILE A 328 18.31 35.81 5.70
C ILE A 328 17.49 36.96 5.14
N ARG A 329 16.65 36.72 4.12
CA ARG A 329 15.78 37.76 3.54
C ARG A 329 14.83 38.35 4.57
N LYS A 330 14.25 37.51 5.43
CA LYS A 330 13.39 37.96 6.55
C LYS A 330 14.14 38.86 7.52
N ARG A 331 15.35 38.47 7.93
CA ARG A 331 16.21 39.30 8.82
C ARG A 331 16.51 40.66 8.19
N LYS A 332 16.85 40.69 6.90
CA LYS A 332 17.10 41.94 6.17
C LYS A 332 15.87 42.84 6.15
N LEU A 333 14.70 42.30 5.79
CA LEU A 333 13.45 43.06 5.75
C LEU A 333 13.11 43.67 7.12
N MET A 334 13.31 42.93 8.21
CA MET A 334 13.11 43.45 9.56
C MET A 334 14.06 44.60 9.87
N SER A 335 15.34 44.49 9.48
CA SER A 335 16.32 45.58 9.63
C SER A 335 15.91 46.83 8.85
N ASP A 336 15.49 46.67 7.59
CA ASP A 336 15.03 47.78 6.75
C ASP A 336 13.81 48.48 7.36
N TRP A 337 12.88 47.70 7.93
CA TRP A 337 11.69 48.25 8.58
C TRP A 337 12.01 49.02 9.87
N VAL A 338 12.97 48.54 10.67
CA VAL A 338 13.48 49.29 11.84
C VAL A 338 14.12 50.60 11.41
N GLY A 339 14.88 50.60 10.31
CA GLY A 339 15.45 51.82 9.72
C GLY A 339 14.37 52.82 9.30
N LEU A 340 13.33 52.35 8.59
CA LEU A 340 12.20 53.17 8.18
C LEU A 340 11.43 53.76 9.39
N MET A 341 11.23 52.97 10.44
CA MET A 341 10.57 53.42 11.67
C MET A 341 11.35 54.56 12.33
N THR A 342 12.68 54.44 12.38
CA THR A 342 13.57 55.46 12.95
C THR A 342 13.47 56.78 12.18
N VAL A 343 13.56 56.72 10.84
CA VAL A 343 13.42 57.91 9.98
C VAL A 343 12.03 58.55 10.14
N SER A 344 10.99 57.73 10.24
CA SER A 344 9.62 58.19 10.38
C SER A 344 9.39 58.93 11.71
N GLU A 345 9.96 58.44 12.82
CA GLU A 345 9.83 59.09 14.12
C GLU A 345 10.60 60.43 14.18
N GLU A 346 11.76 60.50 13.51
CA GLU A 346 12.51 61.75 13.36
C GLU A 346 11.69 62.79 12.55
N MET A 347 11.14 62.39 11.40
CA MET A 347 10.30 63.27 10.58
C MET A 347 9.07 63.77 11.35
N LYS A 348 8.41 62.88 12.10
CA LYS A 348 7.28 63.24 12.96
C LYS A 348 7.69 64.25 14.03
N SER A 349 8.83 64.07 14.68
CA SER A 349 9.37 65.01 15.66
C SER A 349 9.64 66.39 15.05
N GLN A 350 10.23 66.43 13.85
CA GLN A 350 10.46 67.68 13.12
C GLN A 350 9.15 68.38 12.71
N TYR A 351 8.14 67.61 12.29
CA TYR A 351 6.83 68.14 11.94
C TYR A 351 6.18 68.83 13.14
N VAL A 352 6.11 68.16 14.29
CA VAL A 352 5.55 68.70 15.53
C VAL A 352 6.28 69.98 15.95
N ALA A 353 7.60 70.03 15.80
CA ALA A 353 8.38 71.23 16.09
C ALA A 353 8.06 72.40 15.14
N LYS A 354 7.85 72.13 13.85
CA LYS A 354 7.44 73.13 12.86
C LYS A 354 6.01 73.63 13.09
N GLU A 355 5.09 72.74 13.43
CA GLU A 355 3.70 73.09 13.75
C GLU A 355 3.62 74.08 14.92
N LYS A 356 4.37 73.83 16.00
CA LYS A 356 4.48 74.78 17.13
C LYS A 356 5.03 76.14 16.70
N LYS A 357 6.04 76.18 15.82
CA LYS A 357 6.58 77.43 15.29
C LYS A 357 5.58 78.15 14.39
N LEU A 358 4.80 77.42 13.60
CA LEU A 358 3.76 77.97 12.75
C LEU A 358 2.67 78.65 13.59
N ALA A 359 2.16 78.00 14.64
CA ALA A 359 1.17 78.59 15.54
C ALA A 359 1.64 79.92 16.17
N VAL A 360 2.91 80.00 16.57
CA VAL A 360 3.50 81.25 17.08
C VAL A 360 3.59 82.32 15.99
N ALA A 361 3.93 81.93 14.75
CA ALA A 361 4.01 82.86 13.63
C ALA A 361 2.63 83.38 13.20
N GLU A 362 1.60 82.53 13.23
CA GLU A 362 0.21 82.88 12.96
C GLU A 362 -0.32 83.89 13.98
N GLU A 363 -0.04 83.70 15.27
CA GLU A 363 -0.43 84.67 16.30
C GLU A 363 0.30 86.02 16.11
N LYS A 364 1.60 86.00 15.79
CA LYS A 364 2.34 87.23 15.47
C LYS A 364 1.77 87.95 14.24
N LYS A 365 1.37 87.19 13.21
CA LYS A 365 0.71 87.73 12.01
C LYS A 365 -0.62 88.38 12.38
N ARG A 366 -1.47 87.71 13.18
CA ARG A 366 -2.75 88.25 13.67
C ARG A 366 -2.56 89.60 14.37
N ILE A 367 -1.60 89.67 15.30
CA ILE A 367 -1.26 90.93 16.01
C ILE A 367 -0.76 92.01 15.04
N ALA A 368 0.04 91.65 14.04
CA ALA A 368 0.54 92.60 13.04
C ALA A 368 -0.58 93.14 12.15
N GLU A 369 -1.53 92.29 11.75
CA GLU A 369 -2.72 92.69 10.98
C GLU A 369 -3.62 93.65 11.77
N GLU A 370 -3.83 93.41 13.07
CA GLU A 370 -4.55 94.34 13.95
C GLU A 370 -3.84 95.70 14.07
N ARG A 371 -2.50 95.71 14.17
CA ARG A 371 -1.70 96.95 14.17
C ARG A 371 -1.85 97.69 12.84
N MET A 372 -1.79 96.98 11.72
CA MET A 372 -1.96 97.55 10.39
C MET A 372 -3.35 98.17 10.25
N SER A 373 -4.40 97.45 10.63
CA SER A 373 -5.78 97.95 10.61
C SER A 373 -5.93 99.25 11.40
N ARG A 374 -5.40 99.32 12.63
CA ARG A 374 -5.40 100.55 13.45
C ARG A 374 -4.66 101.70 12.77
N SER A 375 -3.49 101.43 12.20
CA SER A 375 -2.70 102.43 11.47
C SER A 375 -3.45 102.95 10.25
N THR A 376 -4.10 102.07 9.48
CA THR A 376 -4.95 102.44 8.34
C THR A 376 -6.12 103.31 8.76
N MET A 377 -6.81 102.98 9.86
CA MET A 377 -7.89 103.81 10.39
C MET A 377 -7.40 105.20 10.81
N ALA A 378 -6.28 105.27 11.54
CA ALA A 378 -5.67 106.53 11.96
C ALA A 378 -5.26 107.38 10.75
N TRP A 379 -4.67 106.75 9.73
CA TRP A 379 -4.30 107.41 8.48
C TRP A 379 -5.51 107.93 7.70
N SER A 380 -6.58 107.14 7.60
CA SER A 380 -7.84 107.59 6.97
C SER A 380 -8.47 108.77 7.73
N SER A 381 -8.44 108.75 9.06
CA SER A 381 -8.91 109.86 9.88
C SER A 381 -8.06 111.12 9.68
N LEU A 382 -6.73 110.98 9.58
CA LEU A 382 -5.84 112.10 9.29
C LEU A 382 -6.12 112.67 7.90
N LYS A 383 -6.24 111.81 6.89
CA LYS A 383 -6.59 112.23 5.53
C LYS A 383 -7.87 113.06 5.50
N ALA A 384 -8.94 112.62 6.17
CA ALA A 384 -10.21 113.33 6.20
C ALA A 384 -10.16 114.74 6.87
N GLN A 385 -9.09 115.05 7.62
CA GLN A 385 -8.89 116.37 8.22
C GLN A 385 -8.11 117.34 7.32
N PHE A 386 -7.32 116.83 6.37
CA PHE A 386 -6.36 117.61 5.58
C PHE A 386 -6.59 117.54 4.06
N LEU A 387 -7.41 116.60 3.60
CA LEU A 387 -7.90 116.45 2.22
C LEU A 387 -9.44 116.44 2.28
#